data_AF-A0A7W7RA36-F1
#
_entry.id   AF-A0A7W7RA36-F1
#
_cell.length_a   1.000
_cell.length_b   1.000
_cell.length_c   1.000
_cell.angle_alpha   90.00
_cell.angle_beta   90.00
_cell.angle_gamma   90.00
#
_symmetry.space_group_name_H-M   'P 1'
#
loop_
_entity.id
_entity.type
_entity.pdbx_description
1 polymer ?
#
loop_
_entity_poly.entity_id
_entity_poly.type
_entity_poly.pdbx_seq_one_letter_code
_entity_poly.pdbx_strand_id
1 'polypeptide(L)'
;MLGPRVDAEAKRTARVLAGVATHARPAERTTALRQAASVAGELAAALSALGPAVAGEGVPAESTSQSYFRVREVELSDQQAALHGVLVIHRGLEDLCDAPLSGADLALEVAGMRQSVLDLTGAAPGTVPDTLPGPVPPVAVPEPGAGPSMESVWSARWLIGHQVHVLFNICAAVCVAEATRRLRHGDVDAALLRLADATVYVRGFPAAMTHASMIPADYYMAAIRQTMAPPSVDVPLSGRQHRGYKLFRAAMKDLLTVVPDSYEHLAARTPELAEARGALLEADIVDGERHVTLAYSMVHLRRSIAQKPEGPDNAVAELRLMRHRRAAQYASLIRFGDHYVADAVAGLRRS
;
A
#
# COMPACT_ATOMS: atom_id res chain seq x y z
N MET A 1 19.54 -10.48 11.28
CA MET A 1 18.37 -11.14 11.92
C MET A 1 18.11 -10.47 13.26
N LEU A 2 16.87 -10.04 13.52
CA LEU A 2 16.48 -9.21 14.68
C LEU A 2 16.29 -10.00 16.00
N GLY A 3 16.89 -11.18 16.12
CA GLY A 3 16.78 -12.06 17.29
C GLY A 3 15.54 -12.97 17.29
N PRO A 4 15.55 -14.05 18.10
CA PRO A 4 14.54 -15.11 18.06
C PRO A 4 13.15 -14.65 18.54
N ARG A 5 13.10 -13.68 19.47
CA ARG A 5 11.83 -13.13 19.95
C ARG A 5 11.09 -12.36 18.86
N VAL A 6 11.79 -11.50 18.12
CA VAL A 6 11.20 -10.73 17.01
C VAL A 6 10.74 -11.66 15.90
N ASP A 7 11.54 -12.68 15.55
CA ASP A 7 11.15 -13.69 14.56
C ASP A 7 9.86 -14.44 14.96
N ALA A 8 9.73 -14.84 16.23
CA ALA A 8 8.53 -15.50 16.74
C ALA A 8 7.30 -14.58 16.67
N GLU A 9 7.40 -13.33 17.13
CA GLU A 9 6.29 -12.37 17.09
C GLU A 9 5.92 -11.96 15.66
N ALA A 10 6.90 -11.85 14.76
CA ALA A 10 6.67 -11.54 13.35
C ALA A 10 5.89 -12.67 12.67
N LYS A 11 6.28 -13.94 12.89
CA LYS A 11 5.56 -15.12 12.39
C LYS A 11 4.15 -15.21 12.95
N ARG A 12 3.97 -14.95 14.25
CA ARG A 12 2.66 -14.91 14.90
C ARG A 12 1.78 -13.81 14.29
N THR A 13 2.31 -12.60 14.16
CA THR A 13 1.60 -11.45 13.55
C THR A 13 1.19 -11.78 12.11
N ALA A 14 2.11 -12.28 11.29
CA ALA A 14 1.84 -12.66 9.90
C ALA A 14 0.76 -13.76 9.79
N ARG A 15 0.73 -14.73 10.73
CA ARG A 15 -0.32 -15.76 10.78
C ARG A 15 -1.68 -15.18 11.14
N VAL A 16 -1.75 -14.32 12.15
CA VAL A 16 -3.00 -13.68 12.57
C VAL A 16 -3.55 -12.79 11.45
N LEU A 17 -2.69 -12.02 10.77
CA LEU A 17 -3.09 -11.22 9.60
C LEU A 17 -3.65 -12.11 8.47
N ALA A 18 -3.02 -13.25 8.18
CA ALA A 18 -3.54 -14.20 7.20
C ALA A 18 -4.91 -14.78 7.57
N GLY A 19 -5.21 -14.88 8.87
CA GLY A 19 -6.47 -15.42 9.39
C GLY A 19 -7.60 -14.41 9.54
N VAL A 20 -7.40 -13.13 9.19
CA VAL A 20 -8.47 -12.13 9.29
C VAL A 20 -9.58 -12.48 8.30
N ALA A 21 -10.75 -12.83 8.82
CA ALA A 21 -11.91 -13.18 8.01
C ALA A 21 -12.56 -11.92 7.41
N THR A 22 -12.02 -11.43 6.29
CA THR A 22 -12.37 -10.11 5.73
C THR A 22 -13.79 -9.98 5.20
N HIS A 23 -14.43 -11.10 4.87
CA HIS A 23 -15.82 -11.19 4.38
C HIS A 23 -16.79 -11.71 5.44
N ALA A 24 -16.35 -11.81 6.70
CA ALA A 24 -17.17 -12.23 7.82
C ALA A 24 -18.15 -11.13 8.26
N ARG A 25 -19.00 -11.47 9.23
CA ARG A 25 -19.91 -10.50 9.86
C ARG A 25 -19.11 -9.38 10.53
N PRO A 26 -19.64 -8.14 10.65
CA PRO A 26 -18.91 -7.01 11.23
C PRO A 26 -18.27 -7.29 12.59
N ALA A 27 -18.98 -7.97 13.50
CA ALA A 27 -18.46 -8.30 14.84
C ALA A 27 -17.28 -9.29 14.80
N GLU A 28 -17.35 -10.32 13.95
CA GLU A 28 -16.27 -11.30 13.77
C GLU A 28 -15.04 -10.63 13.16
N ARG A 29 -15.25 -9.78 12.16
CA ARG A 29 -14.20 -8.99 11.51
C ARG A 29 -13.51 -8.04 12.48
N THR A 30 -14.26 -7.26 13.27
CA THR A 30 -13.70 -6.36 14.27
C THR A 30 -12.93 -7.13 15.35
N THR A 31 -13.41 -8.31 15.76
CA THR A 31 -12.70 -9.17 16.71
C THR A 31 -11.35 -9.64 16.15
N ALA A 32 -11.33 -10.12 14.90
CA ALA A 32 -10.10 -10.53 14.22
C ALA A 32 -9.11 -9.36 14.05
N LEU A 33 -9.59 -8.16 13.73
CA LEU A 33 -8.76 -6.96 13.60
C LEU A 33 -8.17 -6.52 14.94
N ARG A 34 -8.93 -6.56 16.03
CA ARG A 34 -8.42 -6.28 17.38
C ARG A 34 -7.35 -7.29 17.79
N GLN A 35 -7.53 -8.56 17.45
CA GLN A 35 -6.49 -9.56 17.67
C GLN A 35 -5.23 -9.26 16.83
N ALA A 36 -5.39 -8.90 15.55
CA ALA A 36 -4.29 -8.51 14.69
C ALA A 36 -3.54 -7.27 15.21
N ALA A 37 -4.27 -6.26 15.68
CA ALA A 37 -3.69 -5.07 16.32
C ALA A 37 -2.90 -5.47 17.58
N SER A 38 -3.49 -6.27 18.48
CA SER A 38 -2.81 -6.74 19.71
C SER A 38 -1.46 -7.41 19.41
N VAL A 39 -1.42 -8.36 18.46
CA VAL A 39 -0.18 -9.07 18.13
C VAL A 39 0.85 -8.17 17.42
N ALA A 40 0.39 -7.22 16.59
CA ALA A 40 1.27 -6.21 16.00
C ALA A 40 1.86 -5.27 17.06
N GLY A 41 1.09 -4.94 18.11
CA GLY A 41 1.56 -4.20 19.27
C GLY A 41 2.62 -4.96 20.07
N GLU A 42 2.46 -6.27 20.26
CA GLU A 42 3.46 -7.13 20.90
C GLU A 42 4.76 -7.20 20.07
N LEU A 43 4.66 -7.29 18.74
CA LEU A 43 5.82 -7.20 17.84
C LEU A 43 6.52 -5.84 17.93
N ALA A 44 5.76 -4.74 17.95
CA ALA A 44 6.31 -3.39 18.14
C ALA A 44 7.05 -3.26 19.47
N ALA A 45 6.51 -3.84 20.55
CA ALA A 45 7.15 -3.87 21.86
C ALA A 45 8.44 -4.70 21.83
N ALA A 46 8.44 -5.87 21.17
CA ALA A 46 9.63 -6.69 21.02
C ALA A 46 10.75 -5.99 20.25
N LEU A 47 10.40 -5.28 19.16
CA LEU A 47 11.34 -4.45 18.40
C LEU A 47 11.85 -3.27 19.23
N SER A 48 10.97 -2.58 19.97
CA SER A 48 11.35 -1.44 20.84
C SER A 48 12.30 -1.85 21.97
N ALA A 49 12.21 -3.10 22.44
CA ALA A 49 13.11 -3.62 23.46
C ALA A 49 14.57 -3.79 22.95
N LEU A 50 14.78 -3.87 21.63
CA LEU A 50 16.12 -3.93 21.03
C LEU A 50 16.75 -2.55 20.87
N GLY A 51 15.93 -1.50 20.74
CA GLY A 51 16.37 -0.13 20.55
C GLY A 51 15.18 0.82 20.37
N PRO A 52 15.31 2.08 20.80
CA PRO A 52 14.22 3.05 20.71
C PRO A 52 13.91 3.42 19.25
N ALA A 53 12.65 3.77 18.99
CA ALA A 53 12.26 4.40 17.72
C ALA A 53 12.96 5.75 17.55
N VAL A 54 13.24 6.13 16.31
CA VAL A 54 13.71 7.48 15.99
C VAL A 54 12.52 8.43 16.11
N ALA A 55 12.65 9.49 16.91
CA ALA A 55 11.61 10.51 17.05
C ALA A 55 11.49 11.31 15.76
N GLY A 56 10.36 11.16 15.06
CA GLY A 56 10.12 11.82 13.76
C GLY A 56 10.03 13.34 13.88
N GLU A 57 9.64 13.87 15.03
CA GLU A 57 9.58 15.31 15.32
C GLU A 57 10.96 15.98 15.28
N GLY A 58 12.02 15.22 15.59
CA GLY A 58 13.41 15.70 15.53
C GLY A 58 14.02 15.65 14.12
N VAL A 59 13.32 15.03 13.16
CA VAL A 59 13.80 14.92 11.78
C VAL A 59 13.15 16.02 10.93
N PRO A 60 13.93 16.88 10.25
CA PRO A 60 13.37 17.92 9.39
C PRO A 60 12.60 17.30 8.23
N ALA A 61 11.49 17.94 7.84
CA ALA A 61 10.78 17.58 6.63
C ALA A 61 11.46 18.26 5.43
N GLU A 62 11.79 17.50 4.39
CA GLU A 62 12.36 18.01 3.14
C GLU A 62 11.31 18.61 2.19
N SER A 63 10.02 18.42 2.52
CA SER A 63 8.92 18.99 1.75
C SER A 63 7.68 19.22 2.60
N THR A 64 6.78 20.10 2.13
CA THR A 64 5.48 20.33 2.75
C THR A 64 4.62 19.06 2.80
N SER A 65 4.74 18.19 1.80
CA SER A 65 4.07 16.89 1.76
C SER A 65 4.56 15.97 2.90
N GLN A 66 5.88 15.86 3.11
CA GLN A 66 6.45 15.11 4.24
C GLN A 66 5.95 15.67 5.57
N SER A 67 5.97 16.99 5.73
CA SER A 67 5.48 17.66 6.95
C SER A 67 4.01 17.29 7.23
N TYR A 68 3.13 17.48 6.24
CA TYR A 68 1.70 17.26 6.35
C TYR A 68 1.34 15.80 6.71
N PHE A 69 1.88 14.84 5.97
CA PHE A 69 1.58 13.42 6.17
C PHE A 69 2.41 12.78 7.30
N ARG A 70 3.25 13.58 7.98
CA ARG A 70 4.13 13.13 9.07
C ARG A 70 5.04 11.97 8.66
N VAL A 71 5.51 12.01 7.42
CA VAL A 71 6.52 11.09 6.88
C VAL A 71 7.86 11.80 6.89
N ARG A 72 8.90 11.12 7.36
CA ARG A 72 10.26 11.67 7.47
C ARG A 72 11.24 10.74 6.80
N GLU A 73 12.39 11.31 6.44
CA GLU A 73 13.44 10.59 5.75
C GLU A 73 14.72 10.72 6.56
N VAL A 74 15.25 9.57 6.95
CA VAL A 74 16.47 9.45 7.74
C VAL A 74 17.01 8.04 7.53
N GLU A 75 18.32 7.87 7.68
CA GLU A 75 18.92 6.55 7.70
C GLU A 75 18.47 5.81 8.97
N LEU A 76 17.95 4.60 8.80
CA LEU A 76 17.48 3.74 9.87
C LEU A 76 18.27 2.43 9.82
N SER A 77 18.58 1.87 10.99
CA SER A 77 18.98 0.46 11.05
C SER A 77 17.82 -0.46 10.67
N ASP A 78 18.10 -1.72 10.31
CA ASP A 78 17.07 -2.73 10.02
C ASP A 78 16.03 -2.84 11.14
N GLN A 79 16.48 -2.80 12.40
CA GLN A 79 15.60 -2.84 13.57
C GLN A 79 14.67 -1.62 13.62
N GLN A 80 15.20 -0.42 13.39
CA GLN A 80 14.40 0.80 13.42
C GLN A 80 13.43 0.86 12.24
N ALA A 81 13.84 0.45 11.04
CA ALA A 81 12.98 0.35 9.87
C ALA A 81 11.81 -0.62 10.12
N ALA A 82 12.10 -1.79 10.71
CA ALA A 82 11.07 -2.74 11.12
C ALA A 82 10.14 -2.16 12.18
N LEU A 83 10.67 -1.48 13.20
CA LEU A 83 9.87 -0.86 14.24
C LEU A 83 8.90 0.20 13.66
N HIS A 84 9.39 1.10 12.81
CA HIS A 84 8.54 2.12 12.19
C HIS A 84 7.46 1.52 11.29
N GLY A 85 7.79 0.51 10.49
CA GLY A 85 6.79 -0.18 9.66
C GLY A 85 5.73 -0.89 10.50
N VAL A 86 6.12 -1.61 11.55
CA VAL A 86 5.18 -2.30 12.46
C VAL A 86 4.32 -1.30 13.24
N LEU A 87 4.84 -0.14 13.65
CA LEU A 87 4.06 0.91 14.29
C LEU A 87 2.98 1.49 13.37
N VAL A 88 3.27 1.65 12.07
CA VAL A 88 2.27 2.05 11.06
C VAL A 88 1.21 0.96 10.90
N ILE A 89 1.62 -0.31 10.82
CA ILE A 89 0.69 -1.45 10.71
C ILE A 89 -0.22 -1.53 11.94
N HIS A 90 0.35 -1.43 13.14
CA HIS A 90 -0.38 -1.46 14.41
C HIS A 90 -1.48 -0.40 14.42
N ARG A 91 -1.12 0.87 14.17
CA ARG A 91 -2.09 1.98 14.14
C ARG A 91 -3.11 1.85 13.00
N GLY A 92 -2.69 1.31 11.86
CA GLY A 92 -3.60 1.01 10.75
C GLY A 92 -4.64 -0.04 11.14
N LEU A 93 -4.24 -1.10 11.84
CA LEU A 93 -5.16 -2.14 12.33
C LEU A 93 -6.10 -1.62 13.42
N GLU A 94 -5.62 -0.74 14.30
CA GLU A 94 -6.46 -0.05 15.28
C GLU A 94 -7.56 0.76 14.58
N ASP A 95 -7.23 1.57 13.56
CA ASP A 95 -8.24 2.34 12.83
C ASP A 95 -9.21 1.46 12.01
N LEU A 96 -8.70 0.39 11.38
CA LEU A 96 -9.50 -0.54 10.58
C LEU A 96 -10.59 -1.25 11.39
N CYS A 97 -10.48 -1.31 12.72
CA CYS A 97 -11.53 -1.84 13.59
C CYS A 97 -12.86 -1.08 13.44
N ASP A 98 -12.77 0.23 13.18
CA ASP A 98 -13.90 1.17 13.10
C ASP A 98 -14.05 1.80 11.70
N ALA A 99 -13.14 1.50 10.76
CA ALA A 99 -13.24 1.95 9.38
C ALA A 99 -14.26 1.09 8.59
N PRO A 100 -15.23 1.71 7.88
CA PRO A 100 -16.21 0.99 7.05
C PRO A 100 -15.62 0.48 5.72
N LEU A 101 -14.50 -0.22 5.77
CA LEU A 101 -13.82 -0.75 4.59
C LEU A 101 -14.54 -2.00 4.03
N SER A 102 -14.54 -2.16 2.70
CA SER A 102 -15.08 -3.34 2.04
C SER A 102 -14.24 -4.59 2.37
N GLY A 103 -14.84 -5.77 2.34
CA GLY A 103 -14.10 -7.02 2.60
C GLY A 103 -12.97 -7.28 1.60
N ALA A 104 -13.17 -6.87 0.34
CA ALA A 104 -12.15 -6.98 -0.70
C ALA A 104 -10.94 -6.07 -0.40
N ASP A 105 -11.18 -4.82 0.00
CA ASP A 105 -10.11 -3.88 0.35
C ASP A 105 -9.39 -4.27 1.61
N LEU A 106 -10.13 -4.73 2.61
CA LEU A 106 -9.54 -5.23 3.83
C LEU A 106 -8.61 -6.42 3.54
N ALA A 107 -8.98 -7.31 2.61
CA ALA A 107 -8.13 -8.44 2.22
C ALA A 107 -6.81 -7.98 1.59
N LEU A 108 -6.86 -6.98 0.70
CA LEU A 108 -5.67 -6.44 0.03
C LEU A 108 -4.76 -5.68 0.99
N GLU A 109 -5.33 -4.86 1.88
CA GLU A 109 -4.56 -4.08 2.85
C GLU A 109 -3.92 -4.97 3.92
N VAL A 110 -4.66 -5.93 4.48
CA VAL A 110 -4.10 -6.90 5.46
C VAL A 110 -3.05 -7.80 4.81
N ALA A 111 -3.21 -8.19 3.54
CA ALA A 111 -2.17 -8.91 2.81
C ALA A 111 -0.88 -8.09 2.65
N GLY A 112 -1.00 -6.80 2.32
CA GLY A 112 0.13 -5.87 2.29
C GLY A 112 0.81 -5.72 3.64
N MET A 113 0.03 -5.52 4.72
CA MET A 113 0.55 -5.43 6.09
C MET A 113 1.29 -6.72 6.50
N ARG A 114 0.73 -7.88 6.18
CA ARG A 114 1.36 -9.19 6.43
C ARG A 114 2.71 -9.29 5.72
N GLN A 115 2.75 -8.95 4.45
CA GLN A 115 3.98 -9.00 3.66
C GLN A 115 5.03 -8.02 4.22
N SER A 116 4.61 -6.81 4.62
CA SER A 116 5.51 -5.83 5.26
C SER A 116 6.12 -6.36 6.55
N VAL A 117 5.36 -7.05 7.40
CA VAL A 117 5.89 -7.68 8.62
C VAL A 117 7.00 -8.66 8.29
N LEU A 118 6.78 -9.54 7.31
CA LEU A 118 7.75 -10.56 6.91
C LEU A 118 9.01 -9.93 6.32
N ASP A 119 8.86 -9.01 5.37
CA ASP A 119 9.98 -8.38 4.68
C ASP A 119 10.82 -7.50 5.61
N LEU A 120 10.20 -6.69 6.46
CA LEU A 120 10.92 -5.77 7.34
C LEU A 120 11.64 -6.49 8.48
N THR A 121 11.10 -7.60 8.97
CA THR A 121 11.73 -8.35 10.07
C THR A 121 12.71 -9.41 9.57
N GLY A 122 12.65 -9.76 8.28
CA GLY A 122 13.38 -10.88 7.69
C GLY A 122 12.86 -12.24 8.13
N ALA A 123 11.67 -12.31 8.73
CA ALA A 123 11.09 -13.56 9.18
C ALA A 123 10.62 -14.40 7.97
N ALA A 124 11.14 -15.63 7.86
CA ALA A 124 10.66 -16.57 6.85
C ALA A 124 9.24 -17.05 7.21
N PRO A 125 8.33 -17.25 6.24
CA PRO A 125 7.07 -17.94 6.48
C PRO A 125 7.38 -19.32 7.06
N GLY A 126 7.12 -19.54 8.34
CA GLY A 126 7.41 -20.82 8.99
C GLY A 126 6.46 -21.92 8.52
N THR A 127 6.97 -23.14 8.31
CA THR A 127 6.21 -24.39 8.13
C THR A 127 5.77 -25.03 9.45
N VAL A 128 5.76 -24.26 10.55
CA VAL A 128 5.47 -24.80 11.89
C VAL A 128 3.99 -25.22 11.97
N PRO A 129 3.66 -26.41 12.51
CA PRO A 129 2.31 -26.95 12.55
C PRO A 129 1.28 -26.00 13.17
N ASP A 130 0.02 -26.17 12.77
CA ASP A 130 -1.20 -25.62 13.39
C ASP A 130 -1.38 -26.10 14.85
N THR A 131 -0.40 -25.88 15.72
CA THR A 131 -0.70 -25.69 17.13
C THR A 131 -1.17 -24.25 17.26
N LEU A 132 -2.50 -24.09 17.10
CA LEU A 132 -3.23 -22.92 17.55
C LEU A 132 -2.66 -22.52 18.93
N PRO A 133 -2.20 -21.28 19.13
CA PRO A 133 -2.13 -20.76 20.48
C PRO A 133 -3.54 -20.94 21.05
N GLY A 134 -3.65 -21.53 22.24
CA GLY A 134 -4.93 -21.60 22.96
C GLY A 134 -5.62 -20.24 22.96
N PRO A 135 -6.96 -20.20 23.17
CA PRO A 135 -7.75 -18.98 23.04
C PRO A 135 -7.03 -17.80 23.70
N VAL A 136 -6.65 -16.82 22.87
CA VAL A 136 -6.06 -15.58 23.35
C VAL A 136 -7.05 -15.02 24.36
N PRO A 137 -6.63 -14.69 25.60
CA PRO A 137 -7.54 -14.15 26.59
C PRO A 137 -8.30 -12.97 25.98
N PRO A 138 -9.61 -12.83 26.21
CA PRO A 138 -10.35 -11.68 25.74
C PRO A 138 -9.64 -10.42 26.23
N VAL A 139 -9.18 -9.59 25.29
CA VAL A 139 -8.61 -8.28 25.60
C VAL A 139 -9.70 -7.48 26.28
N ALA A 140 -9.45 -7.06 27.53
CA ALA A 140 -10.36 -6.20 28.26
C ALA A 140 -10.56 -4.91 27.46
N VAL A 141 -11.78 -4.68 27.00
CA VAL A 141 -12.17 -3.42 26.36
C VAL A 141 -12.12 -2.36 27.45
N PRO A 142 -11.27 -1.32 27.35
CA PRO A 142 -11.31 -0.21 28.30
C PRO A 142 -12.72 0.39 28.27
N GLU A 143 -13.27 0.67 29.45
CA GLU A 143 -14.53 1.42 29.59
C GLU A 143 -14.46 2.68 28.71
N PRO A 144 -15.53 3.00 27.96
CA PRO A 144 -15.54 4.14 27.06
C PRO A 144 -15.43 5.43 27.88
N GLY A 145 -14.20 5.94 28.02
CA GLY A 145 -13.99 7.35 28.35
C GLY A 145 -14.63 8.25 27.28
N ALA A 146 -14.62 9.56 27.49
CA ALA A 146 -14.93 10.49 26.42
C ALA A 146 -13.91 10.30 25.29
N GLY A 147 -14.25 9.46 24.32
CA GLY A 147 -13.39 9.12 23.19
C GLY A 147 -13.07 10.36 22.35
N PRO A 148 -12.08 10.26 21.45
CA PRO A 148 -11.80 11.35 20.51
C PRO A 148 -13.08 11.71 19.75
N SER A 149 -13.22 12.99 19.38
CA SER A 149 -14.33 13.41 18.52
C SER A 149 -14.28 12.65 17.18
N MET A 150 -15.43 12.43 16.56
CA MET A 150 -15.50 11.76 15.24
C MET A 150 -14.62 12.47 14.20
N GLU A 151 -14.56 13.79 14.23
CA GLU A 151 -13.68 14.59 13.36
C GLU A 151 -12.20 14.30 13.60
N SER A 152 -11.79 14.12 14.86
CA SER A 152 -10.43 13.72 15.19
C SER A 152 -10.12 12.32 14.67
N VAL A 153 -11.07 11.38 14.74
CA VAL A 153 -10.92 10.04 14.16
C VAL A 153 -10.78 10.12 12.65
N TRP A 154 -11.62 10.90 11.96
CA TRP A 154 -11.53 11.08 10.51
C TRP A 154 -10.21 11.71 10.05
N SER A 155 -9.73 12.73 10.77
CA SER A 155 -8.41 13.32 10.50
C SER A 155 -7.27 12.34 10.74
N ALA A 156 -7.33 11.54 11.81
CA ALA A 156 -6.34 10.51 12.09
C ALA A 156 -6.35 9.42 11.00
N ARG A 157 -7.54 8.96 10.58
CA ARG A 157 -7.75 8.00 9.49
C ARG A 157 -7.12 8.47 8.18
N TRP A 158 -7.35 9.73 7.82
CA TRP A 158 -6.73 10.33 6.63
C TRP A 158 -5.21 10.20 6.68
N LEU A 159 -4.59 10.51 7.82
CA LEU A 159 -3.14 10.40 7.97
C LEU A 159 -2.64 8.96 7.97
N ILE A 160 -3.24 8.06 8.77
CA ILE A 160 -2.74 6.68 8.90
C ILE A 160 -2.92 5.88 7.62
N GLY A 161 -4.03 6.04 6.89
CA GLY A 161 -4.21 5.37 5.59
C GLY A 161 -3.16 5.83 4.56
N HIS A 162 -2.78 7.12 4.56
CA HIS A 162 -1.67 7.60 3.73
C HIS A 162 -0.31 7.04 4.18
N GLN A 163 -0.09 6.86 5.48
CA GLN A 163 1.13 6.25 6.00
C GLN A 163 1.24 4.77 5.61
N VAL A 164 0.13 4.01 5.64
CA VAL A 164 0.07 2.64 5.13
C VAL A 164 0.35 2.61 3.63
N HIS A 165 -0.26 3.51 2.86
CA HIS A 165 0.02 3.63 1.42
C HIS A 165 1.50 3.94 1.14
N VAL A 166 2.12 4.86 1.90
CA VAL A 166 3.54 5.18 1.78
C VAL A 166 4.43 3.98 2.13
N LEU A 167 4.10 3.25 3.20
CA LEU A 167 4.79 2.02 3.58
C LEU A 167 4.77 1.02 2.43
N PHE A 168 3.60 0.76 1.84
CA PHE A 168 3.49 -0.15 0.69
C PHE A 168 4.29 0.33 -0.51
N ASN A 169 4.30 1.63 -0.82
CA ASN A 169 5.09 2.16 -1.93
C ASN A 169 6.60 1.91 -1.72
N ILE A 170 7.10 2.10 -0.50
CA ILE A 170 8.49 1.85 -0.15
C ILE A 170 8.82 0.36 -0.28
N CYS A 171 8.01 -0.52 0.32
CA CYS A 171 8.22 -1.96 0.24
C CYS A 171 8.14 -2.47 -1.21
N ALA A 172 7.16 -2.00 -1.99
CA ALA A 172 7.05 -2.31 -3.42
C ALA A 172 8.30 -1.88 -4.20
N ALA A 173 8.81 -0.66 -3.95
CA ALA A 173 10.01 -0.16 -4.61
C ALA A 173 11.24 -1.03 -4.29
N VAL A 174 11.41 -1.45 -3.03
CA VAL A 174 12.48 -2.36 -2.61
C VAL A 174 12.36 -3.71 -3.30
N CYS A 175 11.17 -4.32 -3.31
CA CYS A 175 10.94 -5.61 -3.96
C CYS A 175 11.19 -5.56 -5.47
N VAL A 176 10.75 -4.51 -6.16
CA VAL A 176 11.00 -4.34 -7.61
C VAL A 176 12.48 -4.11 -7.90
N ALA A 177 13.16 -3.29 -7.10
CA ALA A 177 14.59 -3.04 -7.26
C ALA A 177 15.41 -4.33 -7.03
N GLU A 178 15.06 -5.10 -6.02
CA GLU A 178 15.68 -6.39 -5.74
C GLU A 178 15.40 -7.41 -6.85
N ALA A 179 14.16 -7.53 -7.33
CA ALA A 179 13.83 -8.39 -8.47
C ALA A 179 14.67 -8.02 -9.71
N THR A 180 14.76 -6.72 -10.00
CA THR A 180 15.58 -6.21 -11.11
C THR A 180 17.05 -6.59 -10.94
N ARG A 181 17.59 -6.45 -9.73
CA ARG A 181 18.96 -6.86 -9.42
C ARG A 181 19.14 -8.36 -9.63
N ARG A 182 18.21 -9.19 -9.15
CA ARG A 182 18.26 -10.66 -9.29
C ARG A 182 18.25 -11.11 -10.75
N LEU A 183 17.37 -10.52 -11.57
CA LEU A 183 17.33 -10.75 -13.01
C LEU A 183 18.66 -10.44 -13.69
N ARG A 184 19.31 -9.32 -13.34
CA ARG A 184 20.64 -8.96 -13.88
C ARG A 184 21.73 -9.98 -13.54
N HIS A 185 21.57 -10.73 -12.44
CA HIS A 185 22.50 -11.78 -12.03
C HIS A 185 22.04 -13.19 -12.48
N GLY A 186 20.96 -13.30 -13.25
CA GLY A 186 20.40 -14.57 -13.72
C GLY A 186 19.62 -15.37 -12.67
N ASP A 187 19.34 -14.78 -11.50
CA ASP A 187 18.61 -15.41 -10.41
C ASP A 187 17.09 -15.21 -10.59
N VAL A 188 16.51 -15.94 -11.55
CA VAL A 188 15.10 -15.78 -11.95
C VAL A 188 14.15 -16.17 -10.81
N ASP A 189 14.42 -17.26 -10.10
CA ASP A 189 13.54 -17.74 -9.02
C ASP A 189 13.40 -16.72 -7.89
N ALA A 190 14.52 -16.13 -7.45
CA ALA A 190 14.47 -15.07 -6.45
C ALA A 190 13.77 -13.80 -6.97
N ALA A 191 13.92 -13.49 -8.27
CA ALA A 191 13.21 -12.38 -8.88
C ALA A 191 11.69 -12.61 -8.90
N LEU A 192 11.23 -13.83 -9.22
CA LEU A 192 9.81 -14.19 -9.22
C LEU A 192 9.18 -13.99 -7.85
N LEU A 193 9.84 -14.44 -6.78
CA LEU A 193 9.39 -14.21 -5.41
C LEU A 193 9.24 -12.72 -5.10
N ARG A 194 10.21 -11.90 -5.50
CA ARG A 194 10.19 -10.46 -5.25
C ARG A 194 9.18 -9.71 -6.11
N LEU A 195 8.91 -10.15 -7.33
CA LEU A 195 7.79 -9.64 -8.14
C LEU A 195 6.44 -9.99 -7.53
N ALA A 196 6.29 -11.19 -6.96
CA ALA A 196 5.09 -11.58 -6.24
C ALA A 196 4.86 -10.70 -5.00
N ASP A 197 5.89 -10.49 -4.18
CA ASP A 197 5.84 -9.58 -3.02
C ASP A 197 5.46 -8.15 -3.45
N ALA A 198 6.12 -7.61 -4.49
CA ALA A 198 5.79 -6.30 -5.05
C ALA A 198 4.33 -6.20 -5.49
N THR A 199 3.80 -7.25 -6.12
CA THR A 199 2.41 -7.29 -6.59
C THR A 199 1.43 -7.24 -5.42
N VAL A 200 1.73 -7.88 -4.29
CA VAL A 200 0.92 -7.78 -3.07
C VAL A 200 0.81 -6.32 -2.61
N TYR A 201 1.94 -5.60 -2.54
CA TYR A 201 1.95 -4.19 -2.15
C TYR A 201 1.19 -3.29 -3.12
N VAL A 202 1.40 -3.46 -4.44
CA VAL A 202 0.74 -2.63 -5.46
C VAL A 202 -0.78 -2.85 -5.44
N ARG A 203 -1.25 -4.08 -5.21
CA ARG A 203 -2.69 -4.34 -4.98
C ARG A 203 -3.20 -3.69 -3.69
N GLY A 204 -2.34 -3.56 -2.68
CA GLY A 204 -2.63 -2.85 -1.43
C GLY A 204 -2.71 -1.33 -1.55
N PHE A 205 -2.10 -0.71 -2.58
CA PHE A 205 -2.11 0.75 -2.75
C PHE A 205 -3.53 1.35 -2.76
N PRO A 206 -4.44 0.91 -3.65
CA PRO A 206 -5.79 1.46 -3.69
C PRO A 206 -6.61 1.11 -2.44
N ALA A 207 -6.31 -0.01 -1.77
CA ALA A 207 -6.98 -0.38 -0.51
C ALA A 207 -6.62 0.59 0.62
N ALA A 208 -5.33 0.88 0.82
CA ALA A 208 -4.86 1.86 1.80
C ALA A 208 -5.39 3.28 1.52
N MET A 209 -5.49 3.68 0.24
CA MET A 209 -6.10 4.95 -0.14
C MET A 209 -7.61 4.98 0.12
N THR A 210 -8.29 3.84 -0.09
CA THR A 210 -9.70 3.67 0.24
C THR A 210 -9.92 3.78 1.75
N HIS A 211 -9.06 3.14 2.56
CA HIS A 211 -9.02 3.29 4.02
C HIS A 211 -8.87 4.77 4.43
N ALA A 212 -7.89 5.49 3.89
CA ALA A 212 -7.71 6.92 4.19
C ALA A 212 -8.96 7.77 3.89
N SER A 213 -9.74 7.34 2.90
CA SER A 213 -10.92 8.04 2.38
C SER A 213 -12.24 7.51 2.96
N MET A 214 -12.22 6.61 3.95
CA MET A 214 -13.40 6.22 4.73
C MET A 214 -13.80 7.33 5.72
N ILE A 215 -14.02 8.52 5.20
CA ILE A 215 -14.45 9.74 5.88
C ILE A 215 -15.58 10.40 5.07
N PRO A 216 -16.46 11.19 5.69
CA PRO A 216 -17.49 11.92 4.94
C PRO A 216 -16.86 12.87 3.91
N ALA A 217 -17.41 12.89 2.69
CA ALA A 217 -16.87 13.72 1.61
C ALA A 217 -17.01 15.23 1.91
N ASP A 218 -18.08 15.64 2.58
CA ASP A 218 -18.27 17.00 3.08
C ASP A 218 -17.21 17.38 4.13
N TYR A 219 -16.91 16.48 5.07
CA TYR A 219 -15.82 16.66 6.03
C TYR A 219 -14.47 16.79 5.31
N TYR A 220 -14.18 15.90 4.35
CA TYR A 220 -12.97 16.02 3.53
C TYR A 220 -12.88 17.39 2.85
N MET A 221 -13.96 17.84 2.21
CA MET A 221 -13.97 19.11 1.48
C MET A 221 -13.82 20.34 2.38
N ALA A 222 -14.40 20.30 3.58
CA ALA A 222 -14.41 21.42 4.52
C ALA A 222 -13.15 21.47 5.41
N ALA A 223 -12.72 20.33 5.94
CA ALA A 223 -11.69 20.26 6.97
C ALA A 223 -10.33 19.78 6.42
N ILE A 224 -10.30 18.73 5.60
CA ILE A 224 -9.03 18.15 5.13
C ILE A 224 -8.49 18.92 3.93
N ARG A 225 -9.29 19.07 2.89
CA ARG A 225 -8.88 19.61 1.59
C ARG A 225 -8.31 21.03 1.69
N GLN A 226 -8.87 21.87 2.56
CA GLN A 226 -8.40 23.24 2.79
C GLN A 226 -7.01 23.29 3.42
N THR A 227 -6.65 22.27 4.20
CA THR A 227 -5.32 22.16 4.83
C THR A 227 -4.23 21.71 3.83
N MET A 228 -4.63 21.22 2.65
CA MET A 228 -3.73 20.75 1.59
C MET A 228 -3.46 21.79 0.50
N ALA A 229 -3.97 23.02 0.67
CA ALA A 229 -3.86 24.12 -0.26
C ALA A 229 -3.39 25.42 0.44
N PRO A 230 -2.86 26.41 -0.30
CA PRO A 230 -2.69 27.75 0.22
C PRO A 230 -4.02 28.32 0.76
N PRO A 231 -4.01 29.04 1.91
CA PRO A 231 -2.83 29.51 2.65
C PRO A 231 -2.27 28.52 3.69
N SER A 232 -2.90 27.36 3.90
CA SER A 232 -2.48 26.39 4.93
C SER A 232 -1.11 25.76 4.66
N VAL A 233 -0.74 25.68 3.38
CA VAL A 233 0.55 25.21 2.89
C VAL A 233 1.04 26.11 1.75
N ASP A 234 2.35 26.29 1.61
CA ASP A 234 2.93 27.18 0.60
C ASP A 234 2.65 26.74 -0.84
N VAL A 235 2.59 25.43 -1.07
CA VAL A 235 2.33 24.82 -2.38
C VAL A 235 1.27 23.72 -2.20
N PRO A 236 0.29 23.62 -3.12
CA PRO A 236 -0.67 22.52 -3.13
C PRO A 236 -0.02 21.15 -2.98
N LEU A 237 -0.59 20.33 -2.11
CA LEU A 237 -0.12 18.96 -1.94
C LEU A 237 -0.60 18.07 -3.09
N SER A 238 0.29 17.19 -3.53
CA SER A 238 0.02 16.20 -4.58
C SER A 238 0.67 14.87 -4.23
N GLY A 239 -0.01 13.77 -4.54
CA GLY A 239 0.53 12.43 -4.37
C GLY A 239 1.87 12.20 -5.11
N ARG A 240 2.14 12.99 -6.16
CA ARG A 240 3.40 12.95 -6.92
C ARG A 240 4.61 13.47 -6.15
N GLN A 241 4.39 14.19 -5.05
CA GLN A 241 5.47 14.72 -4.23
C GLN A 241 6.07 13.65 -3.31
N HIS A 242 5.34 12.59 -3.00
CA HIS A 242 5.81 11.50 -2.13
C HIS A 242 7.03 10.78 -2.72
N ARG A 243 8.13 10.71 -1.95
CA ARG A 243 9.35 10.01 -2.37
C ARG A 243 9.11 8.53 -2.60
N GLY A 244 8.32 7.86 -1.75
CA GLY A 244 7.95 6.45 -1.94
C GLY A 244 7.34 6.18 -3.32
N TYR A 245 6.41 7.03 -3.77
CA TYR A 245 5.85 6.97 -5.11
C TYR A 245 6.93 7.14 -6.19
N LYS A 246 7.82 8.14 -6.05
CA LYS A 246 8.91 8.38 -7.01
C LYS A 246 9.87 7.18 -7.09
N LEU A 247 10.24 6.60 -5.95
CA LEU A 247 11.10 5.41 -5.86
C LEU A 247 10.45 4.21 -6.55
N PHE A 248 9.17 3.95 -6.29
CA PHE A 248 8.45 2.88 -6.96
C PHE A 248 8.42 3.09 -8.49
N ARG A 249 8.14 4.32 -8.96
CA ARG A 249 8.14 4.60 -10.41
C ARG A 249 9.52 4.43 -11.05
N ALA A 250 10.58 4.82 -10.36
CA ALA A 250 11.95 4.59 -10.82
C ALA A 250 12.26 3.09 -10.91
N ALA A 251 11.93 2.33 -9.86
CA ALA A 251 12.14 0.88 -9.84
C ALA A 251 11.36 0.16 -10.96
N MET A 252 10.11 0.54 -11.21
CA MET A 252 9.31 0.01 -12.32
C MET A 252 9.95 0.31 -13.68
N LYS A 253 10.48 1.52 -13.89
CA LYS A 253 11.19 1.88 -15.13
C LYS A 253 12.44 1.01 -15.33
N ASP A 254 13.19 0.78 -14.26
CA ASP A 254 14.41 -0.04 -14.30
C ASP A 254 14.10 -1.51 -14.58
N LEU A 255 13.04 -2.05 -13.97
CA LEU A 255 12.55 -3.40 -14.26
C LEU A 255 12.22 -3.55 -15.75
N LEU A 256 11.44 -2.62 -16.30
CA LEU A 256 11.03 -2.67 -17.71
C LEU A 256 12.19 -2.48 -18.68
N THR A 257 13.31 -1.90 -18.23
CA THR A 257 14.55 -1.86 -19.02
C THR A 257 15.24 -3.22 -19.07
N VAL A 258 15.12 -4.03 -18.00
CA VAL A 258 15.71 -5.37 -17.91
C VAL A 258 14.85 -6.44 -18.59
N VAL A 259 13.53 -6.30 -18.56
CA VAL A 259 12.57 -7.21 -19.22
C VAL A 259 11.66 -6.45 -20.21
N PRO A 260 12.22 -5.94 -21.33
CA PRO A 260 11.48 -5.08 -22.25
C PRO A 260 10.56 -5.83 -23.23
N ASP A 261 10.74 -7.14 -23.38
CA ASP A 261 10.09 -7.93 -24.44
C ASP A 261 8.56 -7.96 -24.28
N SER A 262 7.83 -8.12 -25.40
CA SER A 262 6.37 -8.30 -25.34
C SER A 262 5.98 -9.50 -24.49
N TYR A 263 4.72 -9.56 -24.05
CA TYR A 263 4.21 -10.68 -23.28
C TYR A 263 4.44 -12.00 -24.03
N GLU A 264 4.10 -12.08 -25.34
CA GLU A 264 4.22 -13.32 -26.11
C GLU A 264 5.68 -13.79 -26.19
N HIS A 265 6.62 -12.88 -26.48
CA HIS A 265 8.04 -13.20 -26.60
C HIS A 265 8.66 -13.61 -25.26
N LEU A 266 8.30 -12.93 -24.16
CA LEU A 266 8.78 -13.31 -22.85
C LEU A 266 8.19 -14.65 -22.41
N ALA A 267 6.88 -14.85 -22.62
CA ALA A 267 6.20 -16.08 -22.23
C ALA A 267 6.72 -17.30 -22.99
N ALA A 268 7.13 -17.16 -24.25
CA ALA A 268 7.73 -18.25 -25.01
C ALA A 268 9.09 -18.73 -24.45
N ARG A 269 9.80 -17.89 -23.70
CA ARG A 269 11.12 -18.22 -23.12
C ARG A 269 11.09 -18.48 -21.62
N THR A 270 10.27 -17.73 -20.90
CA THR A 270 10.16 -17.75 -19.43
C THR A 270 8.72 -17.40 -19.02
N PRO A 271 7.78 -18.36 -19.14
CA PRO A 271 6.36 -18.16 -18.87
C PRO A 271 6.09 -17.51 -17.51
N GLU A 272 6.73 -18.01 -16.45
CA GLU A 272 6.53 -17.58 -15.07
C GLU A 272 6.94 -16.11 -14.88
N LEU A 273 8.01 -15.67 -15.56
CA LEU A 273 8.46 -14.28 -15.52
C LEU A 273 7.52 -13.35 -16.29
N ALA A 274 6.97 -13.81 -17.42
CA ALA A 274 5.96 -13.07 -18.15
C ALA A 274 4.68 -12.87 -17.31
N GLU A 275 4.24 -13.92 -16.62
CA GLU A 275 3.08 -13.89 -15.72
C GLU A 275 3.33 -12.99 -14.50
N ALA A 276 4.47 -13.13 -13.83
CA ALA A 276 4.80 -12.32 -12.65
C ALA A 276 4.93 -10.82 -13.00
N ARG A 277 5.62 -10.49 -14.11
CA ARG A 277 5.67 -9.11 -14.63
C ARG A 277 4.28 -8.63 -15.00
N GLY A 278 3.50 -9.45 -15.71
CA GLY A 278 2.14 -9.12 -16.12
C GLY A 278 1.24 -8.77 -14.94
N ALA A 279 1.26 -9.59 -13.89
CA ALA A 279 0.47 -9.39 -12.68
C ALA A 279 0.83 -8.09 -11.94
N LEU A 280 2.11 -7.72 -11.88
CA LEU A 280 2.58 -6.48 -11.29
C LEU A 280 2.08 -5.26 -12.08
N LEU A 281 2.20 -5.30 -13.43
CA LEU A 281 1.75 -4.21 -14.31
C LEU A 281 0.23 -4.06 -14.29
N GLU A 282 -0.51 -5.16 -14.24
CA GLU A 282 -1.96 -5.17 -14.11
C GLU A 282 -2.40 -4.56 -12.78
N ALA A 283 -1.76 -4.94 -11.67
CA ALA A 283 -2.03 -4.33 -10.36
C ALA A 283 -1.82 -2.81 -10.38
N ASP A 284 -0.81 -2.32 -11.11
CA ASP A 284 -0.53 -0.88 -11.26
C ASP A 284 -1.52 -0.13 -12.16
N ILE A 285 -2.16 -0.82 -13.12
CA ILE A 285 -3.28 -0.27 -13.89
C ILE A 285 -4.52 -0.18 -13.00
N VAL A 286 -4.82 -1.24 -12.25
CA VAL A 286 -5.96 -1.31 -11.32
C VAL A 286 -5.85 -0.22 -10.24
N ASP A 287 -4.65 0.04 -9.71
CA ASP A 287 -4.40 1.20 -8.82
C ASP A 287 -4.91 2.51 -9.45
N GLY A 288 -4.54 2.77 -10.70
CA GLY A 288 -4.97 3.97 -11.42
C GLY A 288 -6.49 4.07 -11.61
N GLU A 289 -7.15 2.96 -11.93
CA GLU A 289 -8.61 2.90 -12.09
C GLU A 289 -9.33 3.15 -10.77
N ARG A 290 -8.87 2.51 -9.71
CA ARG A 290 -9.45 2.64 -8.38
C ARG A 290 -9.24 4.04 -7.82
N HIS A 291 -8.09 4.65 -8.06
CA HIS A 291 -7.84 6.04 -7.70
C HIS A 291 -8.79 7.00 -8.43
N VAL A 292 -9.11 6.76 -9.71
CA VAL A 292 -10.13 7.54 -10.44
C VAL A 292 -11.50 7.46 -9.74
N THR A 293 -11.93 6.26 -9.35
CA THR A 293 -13.22 6.07 -8.67
C THR A 293 -13.25 6.72 -7.29
N LEU A 294 -12.16 6.61 -6.54
CA LEU A 294 -12.00 7.22 -5.22
C LEU A 294 -12.01 8.76 -5.29
N ALA A 295 -11.27 9.32 -6.25
CA ALA A 295 -11.28 10.76 -6.47
C ALA A 295 -12.69 11.25 -6.82
N TYR A 296 -13.42 10.52 -7.66
CA TYR A 296 -14.80 10.89 -8.00
C TYR A 296 -15.72 10.87 -6.77
N SER A 297 -15.59 9.91 -5.84
CA SER A 297 -16.42 9.89 -4.63
C SER A 297 -16.11 11.03 -3.66
N MET A 298 -14.85 11.50 -3.62
CA MET A 298 -14.42 12.54 -2.68
C MET A 298 -14.56 13.97 -3.22
N VAL A 299 -14.32 14.17 -4.52
CA VAL A 299 -14.26 15.51 -5.13
C VAL A 299 -15.20 15.69 -6.33
N HIS A 300 -15.92 14.65 -6.74
CA HIS A 300 -16.77 14.63 -7.93
C HIS A 300 -16.02 15.18 -9.17
N LEU A 301 -16.57 16.21 -9.81
CA LEU A 301 -16.00 16.85 -10.99
C LEU A 301 -15.24 18.15 -10.66
N ARG A 302 -14.78 18.33 -9.42
CA ARG A 302 -13.95 19.49 -9.04
C ARG A 302 -12.51 19.31 -9.51
N ARG A 303 -11.81 20.42 -9.74
CA ARG A 303 -10.36 20.44 -10.06
C ARG A 303 -9.54 19.86 -8.91
N SER A 304 -8.40 19.26 -9.21
CA SER A 304 -7.41 18.94 -8.18
C SER A 304 -6.78 20.24 -7.65
N ILE A 305 -6.38 20.24 -6.37
CA ILE A 305 -5.73 21.41 -5.75
C ILE A 305 -4.40 21.73 -6.45
N ALA A 306 -3.69 20.69 -6.91
CA ALA A 306 -2.41 20.80 -7.60
C ALA A 306 -2.54 20.80 -9.13
N GLN A 307 -3.77 20.91 -9.66
CA GLN A 307 -4.02 20.86 -11.10
C GLN A 307 -3.48 22.11 -11.78
N LYS A 308 -2.72 21.92 -12.87
CA LYS A 308 -2.28 23.06 -13.69
C LYS A 308 -3.47 23.76 -14.37
N PRO A 309 -3.40 25.08 -14.61
CA PRO A 309 -4.45 25.82 -15.30
C PRO A 309 -4.79 25.24 -16.67
N GLU A 310 -3.80 24.78 -17.43
CA GLU A 310 -3.91 24.23 -18.79
C GLU A 310 -4.24 22.72 -18.83
N GLY A 311 -4.44 22.09 -17.66
CA GLY A 311 -4.82 20.68 -17.57
C GLY A 311 -6.30 20.42 -17.90
N PRO A 312 -6.74 19.15 -17.87
CA PRO A 312 -8.15 18.77 -18.04
C PRO A 312 -9.08 19.53 -17.09
N ASP A 313 -10.39 19.55 -17.32
CA ASP A 313 -11.31 20.40 -16.54
C ASP A 313 -11.48 19.99 -15.06
N ASN A 314 -11.11 18.76 -14.69
CA ASN A 314 -11.28 18.26 -13.32
C ASN A 314 -10.26 17.17 -12.93
N ALA A 315 -10.16 16.89 -11.62
CA ALA A 315 -9.21 15.93 -11.06
C ALA A 315 -9.39 14.51 -11.63
N VAL A 316 -10.64 14.09 -11.83
CA VAL A 316 -11.00 12.77 -12.34
C VAL A 316 -10.53 12.62 -13.79
N ALA A 317 -10.68 13.65 -14.63
CA ALA A 317 -10.20 13.65 -16.01
C ALA A 317 -8.66 13.58 -16.07
N GLU A 318 -7.97 14.31 -15.20
CA GLU A 318 -6.50 14.22 -15.09
C GLU A 318 -6.05 12.81 -14.69
N LEU A 319 -6.66 12.20 -13.66
CA LEU A 319 -6.33 10.84 -13.24
C LEU A 319 -6.65 9.80 -14.32
N ARG A 320 -7.79 9.93 -15.02
CA ARG A 320 -8.13 9.07 -16.17
C ARG A 320 -7.09 9.14 -17.27
N LEU A 321 -6.63 10.35 -17.61
CA LEU A 321 -5.58 10.53 -18.61
C LEU A 321 -4.27 9.85 -18.17
N MET A 322 -3.91 9.93 -16.88
CA MET A 322 -2.75 9.21 -16.34
C MET A 322 -2.92 7.68 -16.44
N ARG A 323 -4.09 7.14 -16.08
CA ARG A 323 -4.40 5.70 -16.25
C ARG A 323 -4.29 5.27 -17.70
N HIS A 324 -4.89 6.01 -18.64
CA HIS A 324 -4.85 5.65 -20.07
C HIS A 324 -3.42 5.65 -20.63
N ARG A 325 -2.59 6.65 -20.26
CA ARG A 325 -1.18 6.66 -20.67
C ARG A 325 -0.41 5.44 -20.14
N ARG A 326 -0.67 5.06 -18.88
CA ARG A 326 -0.04 3.88 -18.26
C ARG A 326 -0.49 2.58 -18.93
N ALA A 327 -1.79 2.40 -19.16
CA ALA A 327 -2.32 1.22 -19.85
C ALA A 327 -1.77 1.10 -21.28
N ALA A 328 -1.67 2.21 -22.00
CA ALA A 328 -1.06 2.24 -23.33
C ALA A 328 0.44 1.85 -23.30
N GLN A 329 1.18 2.32 -22.28
CA GLN A 329 2.59 1.94 -22.10
C GLN A 329 2.76 0.44 -21.81
N TYR A 330 1.83 -0.17 -21.07
CA TYR A 330 1.92 -1.59 -20.68
C TYR A 330 1.25 -2.54 -21.66
N ALA A 331 0.55 -2.02 -22.68
CA ALA A 331 -0.32 -2.81 -23.54
C ALA A 331 0.35 -4.08 -24.09
N SER A 332 1.54 -3.97 -24.68
CA SER A 332 2.27 -5.12 -25.25
C SER A 332 2.95 -6.02 -24.21
N LEU A 333 3.00 -5.61 -22.94
CA LEU A 333 3.76 -6.29 -21.88
C LEU A 333 2.90 -7.22 -21.03
N ILE A 334 1.57 -7.13 -21.16
CA ILE A 334 0.57 -7.88 -20.39
C ILE A 334 -0.30 -8.76 -21.30
N ARG A 335 -0.78 -9.87 -20.75
CA ARG A 335 -1.58 -10.87 -21.48
C ARG A 335 -2.90 -10.35 -22.02
N PHE A 336 -3.57 -9.48 -21.27
CA PHE A 336 -4.92 -8.99 -21.58
C PHE A 336 -4.93 -7.46 -21.66
N GLY A 337 -4.11 -6.89 -22.55
CA GLY A 337 -4.09 -5.44 -22.77
C GLY A 337 -5.26 -4.95 -23.63
N ASP A 338 -5.58 -3.65 -23.52
CA ASP A 338 -6.64 -2.98 -24.29
C ASP A 338 -6.48 -3.15 -25.83
N HIS A 339 -5.27 -3.50 -26.30
CA HIS A 339 -4.98 -3.80 -27.71
C HIS A 339 -5.67 -5.07 -28.22
N TYR A 340 -5.88 -6.10 -27.38
CA TYR A 340 -6.64 -7.30 -27.78
C TYR A 340 -8.09 -6.95 -28.17
N VAL A 341 -8.69 -5.99 -27.46
CA VAL A 341 -10.03 -5.49 -27.80
C VAL A 341 -9.99 -4.67 -29.08
N ALA A 342 -9.00 -3.79 -29.23
CA ALA A 342 -8.84 -2.98 -30.45
C ALA A 342 -8.63 -3.85 -31.69
N ASP A 343 -7.81 -4.90 -31.59
CA ASP A 343 -7.50 -5.84 -32.67
C ASP A 343 -8.70 -6.75 -32.97
N ALA A 344 -9.41 -7.23 -31.95
CA ALA A 344 -10.65 -7.98 -32.13
C ALA A 344 -11.73 -7.14 -32.84
N VAL A 345 -11.91 -5.88 -32.41
CA VAL A 345 -12.86 -4.95 -33.05
C VAL A 345 -12.43 -4.59 -34.47
N ALA A 346 -11.13 -4.40 -34.72
CA ALA A 346 -10.61 -4.15 -36.06
C ALA A 346 -10.79 -5.36 -36.99
N GLY A 347 -10.62 -6.57 -36.48
CA GLY A 347 -10.89 -7.83 -37.18
C GLY A 347 -12.35 -7.98 -37.57
N LEU A 348 -13.28 -7.69 -36.64
CA LEU A 348 -14.73 -7.71 -36.89
C LEU A 348 -15.20 -6.69 -37.94
N ARG A 349 -14.46 -5.59 -38.14
CA ARG A 349 -14.77 -4.59 -39.18
C ARG A 349 -14.27 -4.98 -40.57
N ARG A 350 -13.40 -5.99 -40.67
CA ARG A 350 -12.81 -6.47 -41.93
C ARG A 350 -13.42 -7.79 -42.44
N SER A 351 -14.27 -8.42 -41.63
CA SER A 351 -15.08 -9.61 -41.96
C SER A 351 -16.47 -9.22 -42.45
#